data_AF-A0A841GES7-F1
#
_entry.id   AF-A0A841GES7-F1
#
_cell.length_a   1.000
_cell.length_b   1.000
_cell.length_c   1.000
_cell.angle_alpha   90.00
_cell.angle_beta   90.00
_cell.angle_gamma   90.00
#
_symmetry.space_group_name_H-M   'P 1'
#
loop_
_entity.id
_entity.type
_entity.pdbx_description
1 polymer ?
#
loop_
_entity_poly.entity_id
_entity_poly.type
_entity_poly.pdbx_seq_one_letter_code
_entity_poly.pdbx_strand_id
1 'polypeptide(L)' 'MKLLSNLFFVGATIVFLISIIFFEIGLRAMRRENEKKTKESNRLGIRFLILSGILFGLSGLTAFFV' A
#
# COMPACT_ATOMS: atom_id res chain seq x y z
N MET A 1 -6.13 -4.13 23.44
CA MET A 1 -6.15 -3.36 22.18
C MET A 1 -4.77 -3.15 21.54
N LYS A 2 -3.65 -3.12 22.28
CA LYS A 2 -2.28 -3.07 21.70
C LYS A 2 -2.02 -4.14 20.62
N LEU A 3 -2.51 -5.36 20.84
CA LEU A 3 -2.40 -6.48 19.89
C LEU A 3 -3.14 -6.20 18.57
N LEU A 4 -4.30 -5.54 18.63
CA LEU A 4 -5.10 -5.21 17.45
C LEU A 4 -4.47 -4.07 16.64
N SER A 5 -3.99 -3.02 17.32
CA SER A 5 -3.26 -1.91 16.69
C SER A 5 -1.96 -2.39 16.01
N ASN A 6 -1.21 -3.29 16.66
CA ASN A 6 -0.02 -3.91 16.06
C ASN A 6 -0.37 -4.75 14.82
N LEU A 7 -1.48 -5.49 14.84
CA LEU A 7 -1.91 -6.28 13.69
C LEU A 7 -2.25 -5.38 12.48
N PHE A 8 -2.96 -4.28 12.71
CA PHE A 8 -3.23 -3.28 11.67
C PHE A 8 -1.96 -2.61 11.16
N PHE A 9 -0.99 -2.31 12.03
CA PHE A 9 0.29 -1.71 11.65
C PHE A 9 1.13 -2.64 10.77
N VAL A 10 1.23 -3.92 11.14
CA VAL A 10 1.93 -4.92 10.34
C VAL A 10 1.23 -5.13 9.01
N GLY A 11 -0.11 -5.23 9.02
CA GLY A 11 -0.92 -5.33 7.81
C GLY A 11 -0.71 -4.13 6.87
N ALA A 12 -0.71 -2.91 7.40
CA ALA A 12 -0.42 -1.69 6.64
C ALA A 12 0.97 -1.77 6.00
N THR A 13 1.99 -2.20 6.76
CA THR A 13 3.36 -2.32 6.26
C THR A 13 3.48 -3.32 5.12
N ILE A 14 2.84 -4.49 5.23
CA ILE A 14 2.84 -5.50 4.15
C ILE A 14 2.16 -4.95 2.89
N VAL A 15 0.99 -4.31 3.04
CA VAL A 15 0.24 -3.73 1.92
C VAL A 15 1.02 -2.57 1.28
N PHE A 16 1.74 -1.79 2.07
CA PHE A 16 2.64 -0.75 1.58
C PHE A 16 3.77 -1.32 0.72
N LEU A 17 4.42 -2.40 1.17
CA LEU A 17 5.46 -3.08 0.39
C LEU A 17 4.91 -3.60 -0.95
N ILE A 18 3.69 -4.16 -0.95
CA ILE A 18 3.02 -4.59 -2.18
C ILE A 18 2.80 -3.39 -3.12
N SER A 19 2.36 -2.24 -2.60
CA SER A 19 2.21 -1.01 -3.37
C SER A 19 3.52 -0.59 -4.05
N ILE A 20 4.65 -0.62 -3.32
CA ILE A 20 5.98 -0.32 -3.86
C ILE A 20 6.33 -1.26 -5.01
N ILE A 21 6.08 -2.57 -4.87
CA ILE A 21 6.35 -3.56 -5.94
C ILE A 21 5.55 -3.21 -7.21
N PHE A 22 4.29 -2.81 -7.08
CA PHE A 22 3.48 -2.40 -8.23
C PHE A 22 3.99 -1.12 -8.89
N PHE A 23 4.47 -0.14 -8.11
CA PHE A 23 5.10 1.06 -8.67
C PHE A 23 6.41 0.74 -9.38
N GLU A 24 7.24 -0.15 -8.83
CA GLU A 24 8.46 -0.65 -9.48
C GLU A 24 8.15 -1.33 -10.83
N ILE A 25 7.11 -2.17 -10.88
CA ILE A 25 6.65 -2.79 -12.12
C ILE A 25 6.15 -1.73 -13.10
N GLY A 26 5.39 -0.73 -12.64
CA GLY A 26 4.93 0.39 -13.44
C GLY A 26 6.09 1.20 -14.03
N LEU A 27 7.12 1.48 -13.23
CA LEU A 27 8.33 2.19 -13.65
C LEU A 27 9.10 1.40 -14.72
N ARG A 28 9.25 0.08 -14.54
CA ARG A 28 9.88 -0.80 -15.53
C ARG A 28 9.07 -0.88 -16.83
N ALA A 29 7.74 -0.90 -16.74
CA ALA A 29 6.87 -0.88 -17.90
C ALA A 29 6.97 0.43 -18.68
N MET A 30 7.12 1.56 -17.97
CA MET A 30 7.32 2.88 -18.55
C MET A 30 8.62 2.96 -19.34
N ARG A 31 9.72 2.39 -18.81
CA ARG A 31 11.01 2.28 -19.52
C ARG A 31 10.94 1.41 -20.78
N ARG A 32 9.93 0.56 -20.91
CA ARG A 32 9.68 -0.30 -22.08
C ARG A 32 8.58 0.25 -22.98
N GLU A 33 8.19 1.52 -22.79
CA GLU A 33 7.12 2.20 -23.54
C GLU A 33 5.77 1.45 -23.53
N ASN A 34 5.54 0.60 -22.51
CA ASN A 34 4.31 -0.16 -22.38
C ASN A 34 3.30 0.65 -21.56
N GLU A 35 2.63 1.59 -22.22
CA GLU A 35 1.67 2.50 -21.59
C GLU A 35 0.53 1.75 -20.87
N LYS A 36 0.00 0.69 -21.48
CA LYS A 36 -1.11 -0.09 -20.91
C LYS A 36 -0.70 -0.69 -19.56
N LYS A 37 0.46 -1.35 -19.51
CA LYS A 37 0.97 -1.99 -18.29
C LYS A 37 1.43 -0.98 -17.25
N THR A 38 1.91 0.18 -17.68
CA THR A 38 2.26 1.31 -16.80
C THR A 38 1.03 1.83 -16.07
N LYS A 39 -0.05 2.16 -16.81
CA LYS A 39 -1.31 2.64 -16.21
C LYS A 39 -1.93 1.61 -15.29
N GLU A 40 -1.94 0.34 -15.68
CA GLU A 40 -2.50 -0.74 -14.86
C GLU A 40 -1.72 -0.95 -13.55
N SER A 41 -0.40 -1.07 -13.63
CA SER A 41 0.44 -1.28 -12.44
C SER A 41 0.43 -0.09 -11.51
N ASN A 42 0.49 1.14 -12.03
CA ASN A 42 0.37 2.35 -11.21
C ASN A 42 -1.00 2.47 -10.55
N ARG A 43 -2.09 2.13 -11.25
CA ARG A 43 -3.44 2.14 -10.67
C ARG A 43 -3.56 1.14 -9.52
N LEU A 44 -2.99 -0.07 -9.67
CA LEU A 44 -2.94 -1.06 -8.61
C LEU A 44 -2.06 -0.58 -7.45
N GLY A 45 -0.88 -0.03 -7.73
CA GLY A 45 0.02 0.56 -6.73
C GLY A 45 -0.69 1.63 -5.88
N ILE A 46 -1.41 2.56 -6.52
CA ILE A 46 -2.19 3.60 -5.81
C ILE A 46 -3.30 2.97 -4.96
N ARG A 47 -4.02 1.97 -5.45
CA ARG A 47 -5.07 1.29 -4.67
C ARG A 47 -4.50 0.64 -3.40
N PHE A 48 -3.37 -0.06 -3.53
CA PHE A 48 -2.70 -0.65 -2.36
C PHE A 48 -2.13 0.43 -1.43
N LEU A 49 -1.62 1.54 -1.96
CA LEU A 49 -1.15 2.66 -1.15
C LEU A 49 -2.28 3.26 -0.29
N ILE A 50 -3.45 3.49 -0.90
CA ILE A 50 -4.64 3.99 -0.20
C ILE A 50 -5.08 2.99 0.87
N LEU A 51 -5.13 1.70 0.54
CA LEU A 51 -5.50 0.65 1.50
C LEU A 51 -4.53 0.59 2.68
N SER A 52 -3.23 0.68 2.41
CA SER A 52 -2.19 0.79 3.44
C SER A 52 -2.39 2.02 4.31
N GLY A 53 -2.69 3.18 3.71
CA GLY A 53 -2.96 4.41 4.45
C GLY A 53 -4.16 4.28 5.37
N ILE A 54 -5.24 3.62 4.93
CA ILE A 54 -6.43 3.35 5.75
C ILE A 54 -6.07 2.42 6.92
N LEU A 55 -5.36 1.32 6.66
CA LEU A 55 -4.94 0.38 7.72
C LEU A 55 -4.03 1.06 8.75
N PHE A 56 -3.10 1.90 8.29
CA PHE A 56 -2.23 2.67 9.16
C PHE A 56 -3.03 3.69 9.98
N GLY A 57 -3.96 4.40 9.36
CA GLY A 57 -4.87 5.32 10.05
C GLY A 57 -5.71 4.62 11.12
N LEU A 58 -6.27 3.44 10.80
CA LEU A 58 -7.01 2.62 11.76
C LEU A 58 -6.11 2.13 12.91
N SER A 59 -4.86 1.76 12.61
CA SER A 59 -3.87 1.40 13.64
C SER A 59 -3.60 2.58 14.59
N GLY A 60 -3.41 3.79 14.05
CA GLY A 60 -3.20 5.00 14.84
C GLY A 60 -4.43 5.40 15.67
N LEU A 61 -5.63 5.38 15.07
CA LEU A 61 -6.88 5.67 15.78
C LEU A 61 -7.09 4.66 16.92
N THR A 62 -6.93 3.37 16.64
CA THR A 62 -7.05 2.32 17.68
C THR A 62 -5.94 2.40 18.73
N ALA A 63 -4.80 3.04 18.46
CA ALA A 63 -3.79 3.30 19.49
C ALA A 63 -4.15 4.45 20.41
N PHE A 64 -4.90 5.46 19.94
CA PHE A 64 -5.34 6.61 20.74
C PHE A 64 -6.43 6.28 21.77
N PHE A 65 -7.24 5.24 21.52
CA PHE A 65 -8.31 4.80 22.43
C PHE A 65 -7.85 3.76 23.48
N VAL A 66 -6.52 3.61 23.70
CA VAL A 66 -5.89 2.50 24.46
C VAL A 66 -4.86 2.98 25.46
#